data_AF-A0A094F326-F1
#
_entry.id   AF-A0A094F326-F1
#
_cell.length_a   1.000
_cell.length_b   1.000
_cell.length_c   1.000
_cell.angle_alpha   90.00
_cell.angle_beta   90.00
_cell.angle_gamma   90.00
#
_symmetry.space_group_name_H-M   'P 1'
#
loop_
_entity.id
_entity.type
_entity.pdbx_description
1 polymer ?
#
loop_
_entity_poly.entity_id
_entity_poly.type
_entity_poly.pdbx_seq_one_letter_code
_entity_poly.pdbx_strand_id
1 'polypeptide(L)'
;MSSTPFPWYNTSTGKAEHGVNCKGCHIRAVTSPTGDGDTPGEFSIMGFLSHFASCNEAQTIWANSREGTVPVRDPTFICNRRLPFSQYLAVTMAPPRIISMDFSTSGRDDCYFRILAGADVKYITIKAGALDEDSLMDMPLNFQNIIPSLPYDKNDWNSAYISRSTATGELETTISQATLPRVQTVWHPKKINFLDLEKTKRLSMLAEECAWKQGTTGDETRAKQTMIAKMARFPWEIQYIEAETRIYRLLQPLEITPTFLGHIHEAGRVIGVLLKKVEGRPANSGDLEICKTALQRLHNLRILHGDCNRYNFIVGEVDKVTLIDFDNAKVDADAEAMGKEMASLEEQLREETGRGGGFIQIESE
;
A
#
# COMPACT_ATOMS: atom_id res chain seq x y z
N MET A 1 12.58 14.08 -4.77
CA MET A 1 11.34 14.47 -5.47
C MET A 1 10.64 15.47 -4.59
N SER A 2 10.76 16.75 -4.90
CA SER A 2 10.17 17.86 -4.15
C SER A 2 9.79 18.95 -5.15
N SER A 3 8.75 18.67 -5.94
CA SER A 3 8.10 19.68 -6.77
C SER A 3 6.73 19.16 -7.17
N THR A 4 5.72 19.88 -6.70
CA THR A 4 4.27 19.73 -6.89
C THR A 4 3.91 19.72 -8.39
N PRO A 5 2.90 18.94 -8.82
CA PRO A 5 2.48 18.91 -10.22
C PRO A 5 1.90 20.26 -10.67
N PHE A 6 2.10 20.57 -11.94
CA PHE A 6 1.61 21.78 -12.61
C PHE A 6 0.08 21.82 -12.68
N PRO A 7 -0.55 23.01 -12.81
CA PRO A 7 -1.88 23.10 -13.40
C PRO A 7 -1.78 22.71 -14.88
N TRP A 8 -2.32 21.53 -15.20
CA TRP A 8 -2.56 21.10 -16.58
C TRP A 8 -3.95 21.57 -16.99
N TYR A 9 -4.04 22.36 -18.05
CA TYR A 9 -5.32 22.71 -18.66
C TYR A 9 -5.64 21.65 -19.72
N ASN A 10 -6.58 20.79 -19.41
CA ASN A 10 -6.99 19.73 -20.31
C ASN A 10 -7.91 20.29 -21.39
N THR A 11 -7.41 20.38 -22.62
CA THR A 11 -8.17 20.94 -23.75
C THR A 11 -9.31 20.05 -24.25
N SER A 12 -9.36 18.77 -23.86
CA SER A 12 -10.50 17.89 -24.18
C SER A 12 -11.64 17.99 -23.16
N THR A 13 -11.37 18.49 -21.94
CA THR A 13 -12.38 18.60 -20.86
C THR A 13 -12.66 20.03 -20.39
N GLY A 14 -11.82 21.01 -20.78
CA GLY A 14 -12.01 22.43 -20.49
C GLY A 14 -11.80 22.83 -19.02
N LYS A 15 -11.03 22.07 -18.23
CA LYS A 15 -10.81 22.30 -16.79
C LYS A 15 -9.31 22.37 -16.42
N ALA A 16 -9.01 23.16 -15.38
CA ALA A 16 -7.71 23.22 -14.70
C ALA A 16 -7.85 22.72 -13.23
N GLU A 17 -6.81 22.05 -12.71
CA GLU A 17 -6.78 21.47 -11.35
C GLU A 17 -6.19 22.42 -10.28
N HIS A 18 -6.54 22.21 -9.00
CA HIS A 18 -6.44 23.17 -7.89
C HIS A 18 -5.11 23.15 -7.09
N GLY A 19 -4.73 24.30 -6.49
CA GLY A 19 -3.61 24.44 -5.54
C GLY A 19 -2.29 24.96 -6.16
N VAL A 20 -2.31 26.16 -6.74
CA VAL A 20 -1.27 26.63 -7.66
C VAL A 20 -0.26 27.59 -7.03
N ASN A 21 1.03 27.23 -7.15
CA ASN A 21 2.16 28.09 -6.82
C ASN A 21 2.72 28.69 -8.12
N CYS A 22 2.95 30.01 -8.17
CA CYS A 22 3.43 30.68 -9.38
C CYS A 22 4.91 30.34 -9.68
N LYS A 23 5.19 29.59 -10.75
CA LYS A 23 6.55 29.23 -11.18
C LYS A 23 7.43 30.45 -11.52
N GLY A 24 6.82 31.52 -12.05
CA GLY A 24 7.51 32.80 -12.27
C GLY A 24 8.03 33.41 -10.96
N CYS A 25 7.20 33.40 -9.91
CA CYS A 25 7.60 33.83 -8.58
C CYS A 25 8.65 32.91 -7.95
N HIS A 26 8.54 31.60 -8.16
CA HIS A 26 9.56 30.65 -7.68
C HIS A 26 10.92 30.90 -8.35
N ILE A 27 10.96 31.08 -9.67
CA ILE A 27 12.21 31.39 -10.38
C ILE A 27 12.76 32.73 -9.90
N ARG A 28 11.93 33.77 -9.79
CA ARG A 28 12.34 35.09 -9.29
C ARG A 28 12.90 35.04 -7.87
N ALA A 29 12.29 34.26 -6.98
CA ALA A 29 12.79 34.05 -5.62
C ALA A 29 14.16 33.35 -5.59
N VAL A 30 14.40 32.44 -6.54
CA VAL A 30 15.65 31.68 -6.65
C VAL A 30 16.75 32.46 -7.39
N THR A 31 16.40 33.42 -8.24
CA THR A 31 17.35 34.20 -9.06
C THR A 31 17.67 35.59 -8.51
N SER A 32 16.93 36.11 -7.53
CA SER A 32 17.17 37.43 -6.93
C SER A 32 18.40 37.45 -6.02
N PRO A 33 19.39 38.37 -6.22
CA PRO A 33 20.60 38.45 -5.40
C PRO A 33 20.39 39.01 -3.99
N THR A 34 19.28 39.72 -3.75
CA THR A 34 19.06 40.54 -2.55
C THR A 34 18.10 39.92 -1.52
N GLY A 35 17.59 38.71 -1.74
CA GLY A 35 16.80 37.98 -0.74
C GLY A 35 15.45 38.61 -0.37
N ASP A 36 14.98 39.60 -1.11
CA ASP A 36 13.76 40.36 -0.81
C ASP A 36 12.65 40.09 -1.85
N GLY A 37 12.40 38.80 -2.10
CA GLY A 37 11.35 38.35 -3.01
C GLY A 37 10.23 37.67 -2.23
N ASP A 38 8.99 38.13 -2.42
CA ASP A 38 7.77 37.54 -1.86
C ASP A 38 7.86 36.01 -1.78
N THR A 39 7.68 35.46 -0.58
CA THR A 39 7.52 34.02 -0.36
C THR A 39 6.42 33.49 -1.27
N PRO A 40 6.61 32.35 -1.99
CA PRO A 40 5.58 31.81 -2.86
C PRO A 40 4.38 31.38 -2.02
N GLY A 41 3.35 32.22 -1.92
CA GLY A 41 2.09 31.88 -1.29
C GLY A 41 1.28 30.95 -2.18
N GLU A 42 0.53 30.05 -1.56
CA GLU A 42 -0.46 29.22 -2.25
C GLU A 42 -1.62 30.11 -2.71
N PHE A 43 -1.95 30.08 -4.00
CA PHE A 43 -3.05 30.85 -4.56
C PHE A 43 -4.31 29.97 -4.73
N SER A 44 -5.47 30.55 -4.43
CA SER A 44 -6.73 30.04 -5.00
C SER A 44 -6.74 30.25 -6.52
N ILE A 45 -7.58 29.52 -7.27
CA ILE A 45 -7.64 29.65 -8.75
C ILE A 45 -7.89 31.10 -9.20
N MET A 46 -8.85 31.78 -8.58
CA MET A 46 -9.15 33.19 -8.88
C MET A 46 -7.99 34.11 -8.46
N GLY A 47 -7.35 33.82 -7.34
CA GLY A 47 -6.16 34.54 -6.88
C GLY A 47 -4.98 34.39 -7.83
N PHE A 48 -4.77 33.18 -8.38
CA PHE A 48 -3.72 32.91 -9.35
C PHE A 48 -3.98 33.62 -10.67
N LEU A 49 -5.20 33.60 -11.20
CA LEU A 49 -5.53 34.29 -12.46
C LEU A 49 -5.35 35.80 -12.34
N SER A 50 -5.72 36.39 -11.20
CA SER A 50 -5.46 37.80 -10.90
C SER A 50 -3.95 38.09 -10.79
N HIS A 51 -3.20 37.23 -10.12
CA HIS A 51 -1.75 37.34 -9.99
C HIS A 51 -1.02 37.17 -11.34
N PHE A 52 -1.42 36.22 -12.16
CA PHE A 52 -0.80 35.89 -13.45
C PHE A 52 -0.80 37.09 -14.40
N ALA A 53 -1.85 37.91 -14.39
CA ALA A 53 -1.91 39.15 -15.17
C ALA A 53 -0.78 40.16 -14.83
N SER A 54 -0.18 40.04 -13.63
CA SER A 54 0.88 40.92 -13.14
C SER A 54 2.29 40.30 -13.08
N CYS A 55 2.43 38.99 -13.38
CA CYS A 55 3.71 38.27 -13.28
C CYS A 55 4.36 38.06 -14.66
N ASN A 56 5.31 38.93 -15.01
CA ASN A 56 6.02 38.89 -16.29
C ASN A 56 6.77 37.57 -16.53
N GLU A 57 7.35 36.98 -15.48
CA GLU A 57 8.09 35.72 -15.58
C GLU A 57 7.15 34.55 -15.85
N ALA A 58 5.97 34.52 -15.22
CA ALA A 58 4.96 33.49 -15.48
C ALA A 58 4.39 33.60 -16.90
N GLN A 59 4.13 34.82 -17.37
CA GLN A 59 3.66 35.07 -18.73
C GLN A 59 4.69 34.65 -19.78
N THR A 60 5.97 34.90 -19.52
CA THR A 60 7.07 34.49 -20.41
C THR A 60 7.17 32.96 -20.50
N ILE A 61 7.05 32.25 -19.37
CA ILE A 61 7.04 30.78 -19.34
C ILE A 61 5.80 30.23 -20.08
N TRP A 62 4.64 30.84 -19.86
CA TRP A 62 3.39 30.47 -20.52
C TRP A 62 3.51 30.59 -22.05
N ALA A 63 4.03 31.71 -22.55
CA ALA A 63 4.27 31.91 -23.98
C ALA A 63 5.27 30.88 -24.55
N ASN A 64 6.38 30.63 -23.84
CA ASN A 64 7.39 29.64 -24.25
C ASN A 64 6.88 28.20 -24.24
N SER A 65 5.91 27.90 -23.37
CA SER A 65 5.22 26.60 -23.31
C SER A 65 4.14 26.42 -24.38
N ARG A 66 3.95 27.42 -25.27
CA ARG A 66 2.81 27.50 -26.20
C ARG A 66 1.49 27.28 -25.47
N GLU A 67 1.23 28.12 -24.47
CA GLU A 67 0.01 28.06 -23.68
C GLU A 67 -0.19 26.72 -22.97
N GLY A 68 0.91 26.11 -22.49
CA GLY A 68 0.91 24.85 -21.76
C GLY A 68 0.93 23.59 -22.62
N THR A 69 0.99 23.70 -23.95
CA THR A 69 0.97 22.55 -24.86
C THR A 69 2.34 21.88 -25.07
N VAL A 70 3.42 22.52 -24.62
CA VAL A 70 4.79 21.99 -24.72
C VAL A 70 5.55 22.18 -23.40
N PRO A 71 6.21 21.13 -22.86
CA PRO A 71 7.00 21.24 -21.64
C PRO A 71 8.25 22.10 -21.89
N VAL A 72 8.43 23.14 -21.08
CA VAL A 72 9.62 24.01 -21.11
C VAL A 72 10.67 23.43 -20.17
N ARG A 73 11.87 23.14 -20.68
CA ARG A 73 12.99 22.64 -19.87
C ARG A 73 13.44 23.69 -18.86
N ASP A 74 13.70 23.27 -17.63
CA ASP A 74 14.24 24.16 -16.60
C ASP A 74 15.67 24.62 -16.97
N PRO A 75 16.03 25.89 -16.69
CA PRO A 75 17.39 26.35 -16.90
C PRO A 75 18.36 25.52 -16.05
N THR A 76 19.47 25.11 -16.68
CA THR A 76 20.48 24.16 -16.20
C THR A 76 21.21 24.51 -14.90
N PHE A 77 20.82 25.60 -14.21
CA PHE A 77 21.46 26.04 -12.98
C PHE A 77 20.86 25.42 -11.69
N ILE A 78 19.66 24.85 -11.74
CA ILE A 78 19.02 24.20 -10.57
C ILE A 78 19.74 22.89 -10.18
N CYS A 79 20.52 22.29 -11.11
CA CYS A 79 21.13 20.98 -10.90
C CYS A 79 22.50 21.00 -10.18
N ASN A 80 23.15 22.17 -10.01
CA ASN A 80 24.58 22.26 -9.63
C ASN A 80 24.88 23.12 -8.40
N ARG A 81 24.25 22.84 -7.25
CA ARG A 81 24.86 23.12 -5.93
C ARG A 81 24.85 21.88 -5.04
N ARG A 82 25.80 20.98 -5.27
CA ARG A 82 26.35 20.15 -4.18
C ARG A 82 27.13 21.09 -3.25
N LEU A 83 26.54 21.43 -2.12
CA LEU A 83 27.30 22.00 -1.00
C LEU A 83 28.22 20.90 -0.42
N PRO A 84 29.43 21.24 0.04
CA PRO A 84 30.42 20.27 0.50
C PRO A 84 30.00 19.59 1.81
N PHE A 85 30.34 18.31 1.87
CA PHE A 85 30.20 17.39 2.99
C PHE A 85 30.94 17.92 4.23
N SER A 86 30.20 18.42 5.23
CA SER A 86 30.56 18.40 6.68
C SER A 86 29.88 19.55 7.43
N GLN A 87 28.63 19.34 7.86
CA GLN A 87 28.01 19.77 9.12
C GLN A 87 26.48 19.74 8.94
N TYR A 88 25.78 19.26 9.97
CA TYR A 88 24.34 18.97 10.04
C TYR A 88 23.89 17.62 9.45
N LEU A 89 24.15 16.54 10.20
CA LEU A 89 23.26 15.38 10.23
C LEU A 89 22.00 15.73 11.03
N ALA A 90 21.17 16.62 10.48
CA ALA A 90 19.74 16.52 10.73
C ALA A 90 19.24 15.61 9.61
N VAL A 91 19.06 14.32 9.91
CA VAL A 91 18.29 13.45 9.02
C VAL A 91 16.90 14.08 8.98
N THR A 92 16.61 14.84 7.93
CA THR A 92 15.25 15.31 7.68
C THR A 92 14.41 14.07 7.48
N MET A 93 13.70 13.67 8.54
CA MET A 93 12.78 12.54 8.47
C MET A 93 11.79 12.85 7.35
N ALA A 94 11.55 11.87 6.48
CA ALA A 94 10.53 12.01 5.45
C ALA A 94 9.20 12.38 6.13
N PRO A 95 8.40 13.28 5.53
CA PRO A 95 7.13 13.69 6.11
C PRO A 95 6.23 12.48 6.32
N PRO A 96 5.36 12.52 7.35
CA PRO A 96 4.44 11.43 7.61
C PRO A 96 3.53 11.22 6.39
N ARG A 97 3.24 9.96 6.06
CA ARG A 97 2.38 9.62 4.92
C ARG A 97 1.46 8.46 5.23
N ILE A 98 0.27 8.47 4.66
CA ILE A 98 -0.66 7.34 4.76
C ILE A 98 -0.12 6.15 3.95
N ILE A 99 -0.08 4.98 4.57
CA ILE A 99 0.33 3.71 3.95
C ILE A 99 -0.82 2.70 3.84
N SER A 100 -1.91 2.89 4.59
CA SER A 100 -3.14 2.10 4.47
C SER A 100 -4.31 2.88 5.04
N MET A 101 -5.50 2.61 4.52
CA MET A 101 -6.74 3.22 4.96
C MET A 101 -7.90 2.23 4.81
N ASP A 102 -8.91 2.41 5.64
CA ASP A 102 -10.22 1.74 5.58
C ASP A 102 -11.24 2.73 6.16
N PHE A 103 -12.05 3.34 5.30
CA PHE A 103 -12.95 4.43 5.68
C PHE A 103 -14.23 4.41 4.86
N SER A 104 -15.28 5.01 5.41
CA SER A 104 -16.60 5.14 4.79
C SER A 104 -17.06 6.58 4.86
N THR A 105 -17.54 7.14 3.75
CA THR A 105 -18.10 8.50 3.71
C THR A 105 -19.52 8.57 4.26
N SER A 106 -20.13 7.44 4.61
CA SER A 106 -21.49 7.38 5.16
C SER A 106 -21.65 8.03 6.54
N GLY A 107 -20.54 8.26 7.24
CA GLY A 107 -20.51 8.81 8.60
C GLY A 107 -21.05 7.86 9.68
N ARG A 108 -21.32 6.59 9.36
CA ARG A 108 -21.88 5.60 10.31
C ARG A 108 -20.83 4.74 10.98
N ASP A 109 -19.69 4.58 10.34
CA ASP A 109 -18.61 3.71 10.77
C ASP A 109 -17.36 4.54 11.09
N ASP A 110 -16.57 4.04 12.03
CA ASP A 110 -15.25 4.61 12.31
C ASP A 110 -14.34 4.42 11.09
N CYS A 111 -13.47 5.40 10.87
CA CYS A 111 -12.50 5.41 9.78
C CYS A 111 -11.10 5.15 10.32
N TYR A 112 -10.32 4.35 9.62
CA TYR A 112 -9.03 3.84 10.10
C TYR A 112 -7.91 4.15 9.12
N PHE A 113 -6.81 4.66 9.64
CA PHE A 113 -5.65 5.05 8.85
C PHE A 113 -4.36 4.54 9.48
N ARG A 114 -3.38 4.21 8.64
CA ARG A 114 -2.00 3.91 9.03
C ARG A 114 -1.08 4.92 8.43
N ILE A 115 -0.26 5.52 9.28
CA ILE A 115 0.67 6.57 8.91
C ILE A 115 2.09 6.07 9.17
N LEU A 116 2.92 6.11 8.14
CA LEU A 116 4.35 5.92 8.28
C LEU A 116 4.99 7.25 8.66
N ALA A 117 5.63 7.30 9.83
CA ALA A 117 6.40 8.43 10.33
C ALA A 117 7.84 7.98 10.58
N GLY A 118 8.76 8.35 9.69
CA GLY A 118 10.11 7.78 9.69
C GLY A 118 10.09 6.28 9.42
N ALA A 119 10.45 5.48 10.44
CA ALA A 119 10.42 4.02 10.40
C ALA A 119 9.24 3.41 11.17
N ASP A 120 8.49 4.23 11.91
CA ASP A 120 7.40 3.80 12.77
C ASP A 120 6.04 3.93 12.09
N VAL A 121 5.12 3.05 12.46
CA VAL A 121 3.74 3.07 11.98
C VAL A 121 2.83 3.51 13.11
N LYS A 122 2.06 4.58 12.86
CA LYS A 122 1.03 5.11 13.74
C LYS A 122 -0.35 4.75 13.21
N TYR A 123 -1.26 4.41 14.11
CA TYR A 123 -2.65 4.06 13.82
C TYR A 123 -3.55 5.21 14.22
N ILE A 124 -4.42 5.64 13.32
CA ILE A 124 -5.40 6.69 13.59
C ILE A 124 -6.78 6.12 13.35
N THR A 125 -7.63 6.26 14.36
CA THR A 125 -9.07 5.99 14.26
C THR A 125 -9.81 7.32 14.35
N ILE A 126 -10.65 7.60 13.38
CA ILE A 126 -11.54 8.76 13.35
C ILE A 126 -12.94 8.25 13.63
N LYS A 127 -13.55 8.74 14.70
CA LYS A 127 -14.91 8.37 15.11
C LYS A 127 -15.91 8.64 13.99
N ALA A 128 -16.89 7.76 13.82
CA ALA A 128 -18.05 7.96 12.96
C ALA A 128 -18.65 9.36 13.12
N GLY A 129 -18.82 10.07 12.01
CA GLY A 129 -19.37 11.42 11.96
C GLY A 129 -18.44 12.53 12.49
N ALA A 130 -17.19 12.24 12.84
CA ALA A 130 -16.25 13.28 13.26
C ALA A 130 -15.74 14.12 12.08
N LEU A 131 -15.68 13.58 10.87
CA LEU A 131 -15.36 14.31 9.64
C LEU A 131 -16.54 14.21 8.68
N ASP A 132 -16.73 15.27 7.89
CA ASP A 132 -17.61 15.26 6.73
C ASP A 132 -17.02 14.43 5.57
N GLU A 133 -17.87 14.14 4.59
CA GLU A 133 -17.51 13.34 3.41
C GLU A 133 -16.36 13.95 2.61
N ASP A 134 -16.39 15.27 2.35
CA ASP A 134 -15.35 15.95 1.58
C ASP A 134 -13.99 15.84 2.28
N SER A 135 -13.96 16.10 3.59
CA SER A 135 -12.76 15.94 4.42
C SER A 135 -12.23 14.51 4.40
N LEU A 136 -13.09 13.49 4.46
CA LEU A 136 -12.67 12.09 4.39
C LEU A 136 -12.10 11.73 3.02
N MET A 137 -12.69 12.26 1.94
CA MET A 137 -12.20 12.06 0.58
C MET A 137 -10.83 12.73 0.35
N ASP A 138 -10.57 13.86 1.01
CA ASP A 138 -9.30 14.58 0.90
C ASP A 138 -8.18 14.02 1.81
N MET A 139 -8.50 13.12 2.75
CA MET A 139 -7.52 12.51 3.67
C MET A 139 -6.29 11.92 2.95
N PRO A 140 -6.40 11.12 1.88
CA PRO A 140 -5.25 10.52 1.20
C PRO A 140 -4.22 11.54 0.70
N LEU A 141 -4.67 12.75 0.36
CA LEU A 141 -3.85 13.80 -0.23
C LEU A 141 -3.41 14.85 0.81
N ASN A 142 -4.25 15.10 1.82
CA ASN A 142 -4.12 16.29 2.66
C ASN A 142 -4.36 16.06 4.17
N PHE A 143 -4.22 14.81 4.67
CA PHE A 143 -4.57 14.50 6.06
C PHE A 143 -3.94 15.44 7.10
N GLN A 144 -2.71 15.90 6.89
CA GLN A 144 -1.99 16.78 7.84
C GLN A 144 -2.69 18.12 8.10
N ASN A 145 -3.51 18.59 7.16
CA ASN A 145 -4.29 19.83 7.30
C ASN A 145 -5.75 19.55 7.74
N ILE A 146 -6.19 18.30 7.68
CA ILE A 146 -7.57 17.89 8.01
C ILE A 146 -7.68 17.47 9.46
N ILE A 147 -6.70 16.73 9.97
CA ILE A 147 -6.68 16.24 11.36
C ILE A 147 -5.83 17.15 12.25
N PRO A 148 -6.07 17.14 13.58
CA PRO A 148 -5.20 17.84 14.53
C PRO A 148 -3.74 17.41 14.38
N SER A 149 -2.82 18.35 14.62
CA SER A 149 -1.38 18.05 14.56
C SER A 149 -0.99 17.01 15.62
N LEU A 150 -0.34 15.93 15.19
CA LEU A 150 0.10 14.84 16.05
C LEU A 150 1.64 14.80 16.15
N PRO A 151 2.19 14.41 17.31
CA PRO A 151 3.64 14.35 17.52
C PRO A 151 4.25 13.09 16.88
N TYR A 152 4.32 13.05 15.56
CA TYR A 152 4.79 11.91 14.77
C TYR A 152 6.26 11.54 15.04
N ASP A 153 7.05 12.46 15.56
CA ASP A 153 8.45 12.32 15.96
C ASP A 153 8.63 11.56 17.28
N LYS A 154 7.55 11.38 18.06
CA LYS A 154 7.60 10.69 19.36
C LYS A 154 7.28 9.21 19.26
N ASN A 155 7.95 8.41 20.09
CA ASN A 155 7.84 6.95 20.12
C ASN A 155 7.05 6.40 21.31
N ASP A 156 6.50 7.28 22.15
CA ASP A 156 5.69 6.95 23.33
C ASP A 156 4.20 6.71 23.03
N TRP A 157 3.81 6.74 21.75
CA TRP A 157 2.46 6.43 21.28
C TRP A 157 2.50 5.68 19.94
N ASN A 158 1.45 4.91 19.68
CA ASN A 158 1.25 4.25 18.39
C ASN A 158 -0.20 4.28 17.90
N SER A 159 -1.14 4.75 18.73
CA SER A 159 -2.55 4.85 18.40
C SER A 159 -3.08 6.24 18.76
N ALA A 160 -3.87 6.82 17.86
CA ALA A 160 -4.62 8.05 18.09
C ALA A 160 -6.10 7.82 17.78
N TYR A 161 -6.97 8.36 18.64
CA TYR A 161 -8.41 8.36 18.45
C TYR A 161 -8.87 9.81 18.33
N ILE A 162 -9.53 10.13 17.21
CA ILE A 162 -9.98 11.47 16.87
C ILE A 162 -11.51 11.49 16.89
N SER A 163 -12.08 12.44 17.61
CA SER A 163 -13.53 12.64 17.68
C SER A 163 -13.89 14.11 17.58
N ARG A 164 -15.12 14.42 17.18
CA ARG A 164 -15.63 15.79 17.20
C ARG A 164 -16.33 16.08 18.52
N SER A 165 -15.93 17.16 19.18
CA SER A 165 -16.52 17.64 20.42
C SER A 165 -17.96 18.10 20.18
N THR A 166 -18.91 17.63 20.99
CA THR A 166 -20.31 18.10 20.89
C THR A 166 -20.50 19.50 21.46
N ALA A 167 -19.56 19.98 22.29
CA ALA A 167 -19.63 21.30 22.90
C ALA A 167 -19.04 22.39 22.00
N THR A 168 -17.88 22.13 21.38
CA THR A 168 -17.17 23.13 20.55
C THR A 168 -17.32 22.90 19.05
N GLY A 169 -17.67 21.68 18.63
CA GLY A 169 -17.64 21.28 17.22
C GLY A 169 -16.23 21.04 16.67
N GLU A 170 -15.18 21.19 17.47
CA GLU A 170 -13.78 20.99 17.06
C GLU A 170 -13.35 19.52 17.15
N LEU A 171 -12.28 19.17 16.45
CA LEU A 171 -11.67 17.85 16.54
C LEU A 171 -10.77 17.75 17.79
N GLU A 172 -11.04 16.74 18.60
CA GLU A 172 -10.26 16.37 19.78
C GLU A 172 -9.50 15.07 19.52
N THR A 173 -8.27 14.98 20.00
CA THR A 173 -7.41 13.79 19.83
C THR A 173 -7.00 13.22 21.18
N THR A 174 -7.16 11.90 21.33
CA THR A 174 -6.57 11.13 22.42
C THR A 174 -5.49 10.20 21.85
N ILE A 175 -4.26 10.33 22.32
CA ILE A 175 -3.14 9.45 21.95
C ILE A 175 -2.89 8.40 23.03
N SER A 176 -2.45 7.21 22.62
CA SER A 176 -2.10 6.13 23.53
C SER A 176 -1.03 5.20 22.98
N GLN A 177 -0.42 4.43 23.89
CA GLN A 177 0.48 3.33 23.57
C GLN A 177 -0.28 2.00 23.68
N ALA A 178 -0.79 1.52 22.56
CA ALA A 178 -1.55 0.27 22.49
C ALA A 178 -0.62 -0.94 22.34
N THR A 179 -0.97 -2.06 22.98
CA THR A 179 -0.35 -3.35 22.68
C THR A 179 -1.06 -3.95 21.47
N LEU A 180 -0.41 -3.85 20.30
CA LEU A 180 -0.99 -4.32 19.05
C LEU A 180 -0.83 -5.85 18.90
N PRO A 181 -1.86 -6.57 18.39
CA PRO A 181 -1.76 -8.00 18.11
C PRO A 181 -0.66 -8.27 17.10
N ARG A 182 -0.07 -9.46 17.12
CA ARG A 182 0.97 -9.86 16.17
C ARG A 182 0.81 -11.34 15.82
N VAL A 183 1.37 -11.74 14.70
CA VAL A 183 1.54 -13.15 14.36
C VAL A 183 2.42 -13.80 15.43
N GLN A 184 1.93 -14.90 16.01
CA GLN A 184 2.60 -15.67 17.06
C GLN A 184 3.33 -16.88 16.48
N THR A 185 2.85 -17.46 15.38
CA THR A 185 3.47 -18.61 14.72
C THR A 185 4.71 -18.21 13.91
N VAL A 186 5.74 -17.72 14.59
CA VAL A 186 7.02 -17.30 14.00
C VAL A 186 8.02 -18.45 14.04
N TRP A 187 8.12 -19.19 12.93
CA TRP A 187 8.97 -20.39 12.82
C TRP A 187 10.14 -20.23 11.84
N HIS A 188 10.07 -19.27 10.92
CA HIS A 188 11.11 -19.04 9.93
C HIS A 188 12.12 -18.00 10.47
N PRO A 189 13.44 -18.23 10.33
CA PRO A 189 14.45 -17.37 10.96
C PRO A 189 14.54 -15.98 10.34
N LYS A 190 14.24 -15.84 9.04
CA LYS A 190 14.28 -14.55 8.36
C LYS A 190 13.06 -13.71 8.72
N LYS A 191 13.34 -12.47 9.17
CA LYS A 191 12.39 -11.39 9.37
C LYS A 191 12.73 -10.26 8.39
N ILE A 192 11.73 -9.79 7.67
CA ILE A 192 11.87 -8.85 6.56
C ILE A 192 11.10 -7.60 6.92
N ASN A 193 11.76 -6.45 6.87
CA ASN A 193 11.08 -5.18 7.12
C ASN A 193 10.16 -4.89 5.94
N PHE A 194 8.90 -4.57 6.19
CA PHE A 194 7.95 -4.23 5.12
C PHE A 194 8.41 -3.02 4.29
N LEU A 195 9.24 -2.14 4.87
CA LEU A 195 9.83 -1.01 4.17
C LEU A 195 10.86 -1.42 3.11
N ASP A 196 11.38 -2.64 3.15
CA ASP A 196 12.32 -3.16 2.13
C ASP A 196 11.59 -3.67 0.88
N LEU A 197 10.27 -3.79 0.95
CA LEU A 197 9.41 -4.28 -0.12
C LEU A 197 8.78 -3.12 -0.90
N GLU A 198 8.76 -3.24 -2.21
CA GLU A 198 8.04 -2.35 -3.12
C GLU A 198 6.85 -3.09 -3.69
N LYS A 199 5.65 -2.57 -3.43
CA LYS A 199 4.42 -3.10 -3.98
C LYS A 199 4.38 -2.88 -5.50
N THR A 200 4.19 -3.96 -6.25
CA THR A 200 4.03 -3.92 -7.71
C THR A 200 2.56 -4.03 -8.11
N LYS A 201 1.77 -4.84 -7.39
CA LYS A 201 0.35 -5.05 -7.71
C LYS A 201 -0.45 -5.40 -6.44
N ARG A 202 -1.65 -4.85 -6.28
CA ARG A 202 -2.59 -5.31 -5.25
C ARG A 202 -3.33 -6.55 -5.76
N LEU A 203 -3.38 -7.61 -4.94
CA LEU A 203 -4.09 -8.86 -5.28
C LEU A 203 -5.39 -8.98 -4.49
N SER A 204 -5.34 -8.72 -3.19
CA SER A 204 -6.50 -8.66 -2.30
C SER A 204 -6.30 -7.58 -1.23
N MET A 205 -7.17 -7.57 -0.21
CA MET A 205 -7.00 -6.70 0.95
C MET A 205 -5.72 -7.01 1.74
N LEU A 206 -5.36 -8.29 1.84
CA LEU A 206 -4.23 -8.78 2.64
C LEU A 206 -3.06 -9.28 1.79
N ALA A 207 -3.26 -9.48 0.48
CA ALA A 207 -2.24 -9.98 -0.42
C ALA A 207 -1.84 -8.94 -1.47
N GLU A 208 -0.54 -8.80 -1.68
CA GLU A 208 0.03 -7.98 -2.74
C GLU A 208 1.25 -8.63 -3.37
N GLU A 209 1.43 -8.38 -4.65
CA GLU A 209 2.66 -8.67 -5.35
C GLU A 209 3.69 -7.58 -5.02
N CYS A 210 4.93 -7.99 -4.76
CA CYS A 210 6.01 -7.07 -4.42
C CYS A 210 7.36 -7.54 -4.98
N ALA A 211 8.29 -6.59 -5.03
CA ALA A 211 9.70 -6.82 -5.32
C ALA A 211 10.55 -6.22 -4.19
N TRP A 212 11.84 -6.53 -4.18
CA TRP A 212 12.80 -5.82 -3.32
C TRP A 212 12.99 -4.40 -3.83
N LYS A 213 13.02 -3.41 -2.93
CA LYS A 213 13.43 -2.06 -3.30
C LYS A 213 14.86 -2.04 -3.82
N GLN A 214 15.14 -1.18 -4.80
CA GLN A 214 16.50 -1.01 -5.29
C GLN A 214 17.45 -0.59 -4.16
N GLY A 215 18.57 -1.30 -4.00
CA GLY A 215 19.60 -0.99 -3.00
C GLY A 215 19.41 -1.61 -1.61
N THR A 216 18.31 -2.30 -1.32
CA THR A 216 18.15 -3.05 -0.04
C THR A 216 18.78 -4.44 -0.07
N THR A 217 19.08 -4.98 -1.25
CA THR A 217 19.78 -6.25 -1.42
C THR A 217 21.14 -6.00 -2.08
N GLY A 218 22.23 -6.42 -1.43
CA GLY A 218 23.59 -6.35 -1.99
C GLY A 218 23.86 -7.38 -3.10
N ASP A 219 22.80 -7.88 -3.76
CA ASP A 219 22.82 -9.01 -4.67
C ASP A 219 21.92 -8.70 -5.87
N GLU A 220 22.53 -8.23 -6.97
CA GLU A 220 21.84 -7.79 -8.20
C GLU A 220 20.91 -8.86 -8.79
N THR A 221 21.16 -10.14 -8.49
CA THR A 221 20.33 -11.29 -8.86
C THR A 221 18.97 -11.34 -8.16
N ARG A 222 18.80 -10.72 -6.98
CA ARG A 222 17.49 -10.65 -6.30
C ARG A 222 16.56 -9.57 -6.84
N ALA A 223 17.09 -8.58 -7.54
CA ALA A 223 16.33 -7.41 -7.99
C ALA A 223 15.19 -7.75 -8.99
N LYS A 224 15.19 -8.94 -9.59
CA LYS A 224 14.15 -9.40 -10.53
C LYS A 224 13.14 -10.38 -9.94
N GLN A 225 13.30 -10.79 -8.68
CA GLN A 225 12.40 -11.79 -8.10
C GLN A 225 11.10 -11.15 -7.61
N THR A 226 10.00 -11.47 -8.27
CA THR A 226 8.65 -11.14 -7.82
C THR A 226 8.21 -12.08 -6.69
N MET A 227 7.55 -11.53 -5.68
CA MET A 227 7.13 -12.23 -4.46
C MET A 227 5.69 -11.85 -4.11
N ILE A 228 5.04 -12.67 -3.30
CA ILE A 228 3.71 -12.39 -2.76
C ILE A 228 3.85 -12.09 -1.28
N ALA A 229 3.49 -10.87 -0.89
CA ALA A 229 3.41 -10.46 0.49
C ALA A 229 1.96 -10.61 0.96
N LYS A 230 1.76 -11.42 2.01
CA LYS A 230 0.48 -11.52 2.71
C LYS A 230 0.63 -10.90 4.09
N MET A 231 0.01 -9.75 4.33
CA MET A 231 0.19 -9.02 5.59
C MET A 231 -1.08 -8.30 6.04
N ALA A 232 -1.24 -8.22 7.36
CA ALA A 232 -2.27 -7.43 7.98
C ALA A 232 -1.94 -5.95 7.81
N ARG A 233 -2.94 -5.17 7.36
CA ARG A 233 -2.89 -3.72 7.45
C ARG A 233 -3.21 -3.35 8.88
N PHE A 234 -4.35 -3.81 9.38
CA PHE A 234 -4.89 -3.41 10.67
C PHE A 234 -4.81 -4.50 11.75
N PRO A 235 -4.90 -4.13 13.04
CA PRO A 235 -4.86 -5.09 14.15
C PRO A 235 -5.83 -6.26 14.04
N TRP A 236 -7.08 -6.02 13.61
CA TRP A 236 -8.11 -7.06 13.50
C TRP A 236 -7.86 -8.07 12.37
N GLU A 237 -6.98 -7.75 11.42
CA GLU A 237 -6.65 -8.63 10.30
C GLU A 237 -5.56 -9.66 10.65
N ILE A 238 -4.84 -9.47 11.78
CA ILE A 238 -3.74 -10.35 12.22
C ILE A 238 -4.19 -11.80 12.39
N GLN A 239 -5.44 -12.03 12.82
CA GLN A 239 -5.98 -13.37 13.01
C GLN A 239 -6.01 -14.19 11.71
N TYR A 240 -6.28 -13.55 10.57
CA TYR A 240 -6.31 -14.22 9.27
C TYR A 240 -4.90 -14.63 8.84
N ILE A 241 -3.94 -13.71 9.00
CA ILE A 241 -2.52 -14.01 8.74
C ILE A 241 -2.00 -15.11 9.66
N GLU A 242 -2.33 -15.08 10.95
CA GLU A 242 -1.93 -16.11 11.91
C GLU A 242 -2.48 -17.49 11.52
N ALA A 243 -3.76 -17.56 11.14
CA ALA A 243 -4.40 -18.80 10.70
C ALA A 243 -3.68 -19.38 9.48
N GLU A 244 -3.45 -18.57 8.45
CA GLU A 244 -2.77 -19.01 7.23
C GLU A 244 -1.29 -19.39 7.48
N THR A 245 -0.59 -18.62 8.31
CA THR A 245 0.81 -18.88 8.68
C THR A 245 0.98 -20.23 9.37
N ARG A 246 0.00 -20.64 10.19
CA ARG A 246 -0.02 -21.97 10.83
C ARG A 246 -0.11 -23.09 9.78
N ILE A 247 -0.90 -22.89 8.73
CA ILE A 247 -1.04 -23.86 7.65
C ILE A 247 0.27 -23.98 6.88
N TYR A 248 0.88 -22.86 6.46
CA TYR A 248 2.19 -22.88 5.80
C TYR A 248 3.26 -23.61 6.62
N ARG A 249 3.27 -23.46 7.95
CA ARG A 249 4.19 -24.19 8.82
C ARG A 249 4.00 -25.71 8.74
N LEU A 250 2.74 -26.17 8.71
CA LEU A 250 2.42 -27.60 8.65
C LEU A 250 2.73 -28.19 7.28
N LEU A 251 2.54 -27.41 6.21
CA LEU A 251 2.72 -27.87 4.83
C LEU A 251 4.14 -27.71 4.29
N GLN A 252 5.03 -27.04 5.02
CA GLN A 252 6.41 -26.82 4.60
C GLN A 252 7.12 -28.09 4.09
N PRO A 253 7.00 -29.27 4.74
CA PRO A 253 7.69 -30.49 4.29
C PRO A 253 7.10 -31.12 3.03
N LEU A 254 5.88 -30.75 2.63
CA LEU A 254 5.19 -31.40 1.51
C LEU A 254 5.55 -30.80 0.15
N GLU A 255 6.14 -29.60 0.11
CA GLU A 255 6.49 -28.90 -1.13
C GLU A 255 5.30 -28.70 -2.11
N ILE A 256 4.06 -28.73 -1.60
CA ILE A 256 2.82 -28.45 -2.34
C ILE A 256 2.37 -27.00 -2.22
N THR A 257 3.18 -26.14 -1.60
CA THR A 257 2.89 -24.72 -1.34
C THR A 257 3.98 -23.81 -1.90
N PRO A 258 3.70 -22.51 -2.10
CA PRO A 258 4.74 -21.53 -2.39
C PRO A 258 5.89 -21.59 -1.38
N THR A 259 7.11 -21.37 -1.85
CA THR A 259 8.27 -21.30 -0.94
C THR A 259 8.11 -20.14 0.04
N PHE A 260 8.09 -20.46 1.34
CA PHE A 260 8.08 -19.46 2.40
C PHE A 260 9.45 -18.77 2.49
N LEU A 261 9.50 -17.45 2.30
CA LEU A 261 10.75 -16.68 2.27
C LEU A 261 11.09 -16.03 3.61
N GLY A 262 10.08 -15.69 4.41
CA GLY A 262 10.26 -15.09 5.72
C GLY A 262 9.01 -14.44 6.29
N HIS A 263 9.12 -13.98 7.54
CA HIS A 263 8.09 -13.23 8.22
C HIS A 263 8.25 -11.74 7.94
N ILE A 264 7.15 -11.05 7.63
CA ILE A 264 7.13 -9.60 7.40
C ILE A 264 6.84 -8.90 8.72
N HIS A 265 7.64 -7.87 9.03
CA HIS A 265 7.44 -7.07 10.24
C HIS A 265 7.41 -5.57 9.95
N GLU A 266 6.74 -4.84 10.84
CA GLU A 266 6.84 -3.38 10.99
C GLU A 266 7.39 -3.10 12.39
N ALA A 267 8.47 -2.31 12.51
CA ALA A 267 9.09 -1.97 13.81
C ALA A 267 9.25 -3.18 14.78
N GLY A 268 9.57 -4.37 14.25
CA GLY A 268 9.71 -5.62 15.00
C GLY A 268 8.41 -6.41 15.26
N ARG A 269 7.22 -5.81 15.10
CA ARG A 269 5.92 -6.49 15.15
C ARG A 269 5.72 -7.32 13.88
N VAL A 270 5.58 -8.64 14.01
CA VAL A 270 5.30 -9.51 12.86
C VAL A 270 3.83 -9.35 12.45
N ILE A 271 3.62 -8.98 11.19
CA ILE A 271 2.31 -8.65 10.62
C ILE A 271 1.95 -9.49 9.40
N GLY A 272 2.88 -10.27 8.87
CA GLY A 272 2.71 -10.93 7.59
C GLY A 272 3.74 -12.00 7.29
N VAL A 273 3.60 -12.58 6.11
CA VAL A 273 4.49 -13.58 5.54
C VAL A 273 4.84 -13.20 4.11
N LEU A 274 6.05 -13.53 3.70
CA LEU A 274 6.54 -13.34 2.34
C LEU A 274 6.71 -14.71 1.68
N LEU A 275 6.11 -14.87 0.51
CA LEU A 275 6.11 -16.10 -0.27
C LEU A 275 6.77 -15.84 -1.62
N LYS A 276 7.45 -16.85 -2.17
CA LYS A 276 7.89 -16.81 -3.55
C LYS A 276 6.66 -16.84 -4.46
N LYS A 277 6.59 -15.95 -5.46
CA LYS A 277 5.56 -16.04 -6.48
C LYS A 277 5.74 -17.34 -7.27
N VAL A 278 4.64 -18.06 -7.45
CA VAL A 278 4.63 -19.29 -8.23
C VAL A 278 4.34 -18.94 -9.67
N GLU A 279 5.22 -19.35 -10.57
CA GLU A 279 5.00 -19.23 -12.01
C GLU A 279 4.24 -20.46 -12.50
N GLY A 280 3.26 -20.24 -13.37
CA GLY A 280 2.39 -21.29 -13.89
C GLY A 280 1.03 -20.74 -14.30
N ARG A 281 0.18 -21.65 -14.76
CA ARG A 281 -1.22 -21.33 -15.10
C ARG A 281 -2.16 -21.84 -14.01
N PRO A 282 -3.33 -21.22 -13.81
CA PRO A 282 -4.41 -21.84 -13.07
C PRO A 282 -4.74 -23.22 -13.63
N ALA A 283 -5.17 -24.13 -12.75
CA ALA A 283 -5.63 -25.44 -13.15
C ALA A 283 -6.88 -25.34 -14.04
N ASN A 284 -7.10 -26.39 -14.81
CA ASN A 284 -8.31 -26.62 -15.58
C ASN A 284 -8.77 -28.08 -15.38
N SER A 285 -9.91 -28.43 -15.99
CA SER A 285 -10.50 -29.77 -15.86
C SER A 285 -9.57 -30.92 -16.30
N GLY A 286 -8.64 -30.68 -17.21
CA GLY A 286 -7.63 -31.66 -17.64
C GLY A 286 -6.56 -31.96 -16.58
N ASP A 287 -6.41 -31.11 -15.56
CA ASP A 287 -5.42 -31.26 -14.49
C ASP A 287 -5.98 -32.01 -13.27
N LEU A 288 -7.16 -32.61 -13.40
CA LEU A 288 -7.90 -33.17 -12.27
C LEU A 288 -7.08 -34.13 -11.42
N GLU A 289 -6.38 -35.09 -12.04
CA GLU A 289 -5.68 -36.15 -11.30
C GLU A 289 -4.44 -35.61 -10.55
N ILE A 290 -3.71 -34.65 -11.14
CA ILE A 290 -2.59 -34.00 -10.45
C ILE A 290 -3.08 -33.10 -9.32
N CYS A 291 -4.23 -32.43 -9.49
CA CYS A 291 -4.84 -31.62 -8.44
C CYS A 291 -5.37 -32.47 -7.29
N LYS A 292 -6.04 -33.60 -7.57
CA LYS A 292 -6.46 -34.59 -6.56
C LYS A 292 -5.26 -35.11 -5.78
N THR A 293 -4.15 -35.40 -6.45
CA THR A 293 -2.93 -35.88 -5.78
C THR A 293 -2.39 -34.83 -4.82
N ALA A 294 -2.31 -33.56 -5.22
CA ALA A 294 -1.88 -32.47 -4.34
C ALA A 294 -2.84 -32.26 -3.16
N LEU A 295 -4.15 -32.27 -3.41
CA LEU A 295 -5.18 -32.14 -2.38
C LEU A 295 -5.18 -33.33 -1.41
N GLN A 296 -4.94 -34.55 -1.90
CA GLN A 296 -4.84 -35.74 -1.04
C GLN A 296 -3.66 -35.64 -0.07
N ARG A 297 -2.52 -35.04 -0.49
CA ARG A 297 -1.38 -34.79 0.40
C ARG A 297 -1.75 -33.82 1.53
N LEU A 298 -2.63 -32.86 1.27
CA LEU A 298 -3.21 -31.97 2.28
C LEU A 298 -4.13 -32.74 3.24
N HIS A 299 -5.05 -33.54 2.71
CA HIS A 299 -6.00 -34.35 3.48
C HIS A 299 -5.33 -35.42 4.35
N ASN A 300 -4.18 -35.95 3.93
CA ASN A 300 -3.39 -36.90 4.73
C ASN A 300 -2.90 -36.29 6.05
N LEU A 301 -2.80 -34.96 6.15
CA LEU A 301 -2.52 -34.23 7.38
C LEU A 301 -3.78 -33.80 8.13
N ARG A 302 -4.96 -34.26 7.69
CA ARG A 302 -6.29 -33.85 8.18
C ARG A 302 -6.53 -32.34 8.06
N ILE A 303 -5.99 -31.74 7.00
CA ILE A 303 -6.19 -30.33 6.70
C ILE A 303 -7.17 -30.24 5.53
N LEU A 304 -8.24 -29.46 5.71
CA LEU A 304 -9.17 -29.07 4.65
C LEU A 304 -8.67 -27.75 4.04
N HIS A 305 -8.74 -27.59 2.71
CA HIS A 305 -8.39 -26.30 2.08
C HIS A 305 -9.49 -25.25 2.28
N GLY A 306 -10.75 -25.67 2.19
CA GLY A 306 -11.95 -24.85 2.38
C GLY A 306 -12.35 -23.97 1.20
N ASP A 307 -11.54 -23.89 0.14
CA ASP A 307 -11.78 -23.07 -1.05
C ASP A 307 -11.01 -23.61 -2.27
N CYS A 308 -11.38 -24.82 -2.73
CA CYS A 308 -10.71 -25.50 -3.83
C CYS A 308 -11.11 -24.98 -5.23
N ASN A 309 -11.17 -23.68 -5.43
CA ASN A 309 -11.40 -23.11 -6.76
C ASN A 309 -10.17 -23.26 -7.68
N ARG A 310 -10.38 -23.26 -9.00
CA ARG A 310 -9.30 -23.47 -9.99
C ARG A 310 -8.11 -22.51 -9.92
N TYR A 311 -8.30 -21.29 -9.40
CA TYR A 311 -7.25 -20.29 -9.29
C TYR A 311 -6.31 -20.54 -8.11
N ASN A 312 -6.76 -21.33 -7.13
CA ASN A 312 -5.97 -21.75 -5.98
C ASN A 312 -5.03 -22.95 -6.27
N PHE A 313 -5.11 -23.51 -7.49
CA PHE A 313 -4.23 -24.57 -7.96
C PHE A 313 -3.37 -24.04 -9.11
N ILE A 314 -2.07 -23.87 -8.88
CA ILE A 314 -1.13 -23.40 -9.90
C ILE A 314 -0.35 -24.58 -10.48
N VAL A 315 -0.50 -24.80 -11.78
CA VAL A 315 0.19 -25.86 -12.54
C VAL A 315 1.43 -25.28 -13.19
N GLY A 316 2.60 -25.75 -12.77
CA GLY A 316 3.91 -25.37 -13.33
C GLY A 316 4.39 -26.27 -14.47
N GLU A 317 5.62 -26.05 -14.95
CA GLU A 317 6.20 -26.71 -16.15
C GLU A 317 6.44 -28.23 -16.04
N VAL A 318 6.35 -28.82 -14.85
CA VAL A 318 6.63 -30.26 -14.59
C VAL A 318 5.40 -30.95 -13.98
N ASP A 319 4.20 -30.55 -14.40
CA ASP A 319 2.92 -30.97 -13.80
C ASP A 319 2.88 -30.86 -12.26
N LYS A 320 3.75 -29.99 -11.72
CA LYS A 320 3.83 -29.71 -10.28
C LYS A 320 2.69 -28.77 -9.95
N VAL A 321 1.75 -29.27 -9.15
CA VAL A 321 0.66 -28.47 -8.60
C VAL A 321 1.13 -27.81 -7.31
N THR A 322 0.95 -26.51 -7.25
CA THR A 322 1.16 -25.70 -6.04
C THR A 322 -0.17 -25.12 -5.59
N LEU A 323 -0.58 -25.46 -4.38
CA LEU A 323 -1.77 -24.95 -3.72
C LEU A 323 -1.46 -23.58 -3.09
N ILE A 324 -2.34 -22.62 -3.31
CA ILE A 324 -2.26 -21.28 -2.76
C ILE A 324 -3.55 -20.91 -2.03
N ASP A 325 -3.48 -19.88 -1.20
CA ASP A 325 -4.61 -19.28 -0.52
C ASP A 325 -5.31 -20.16 0.54
N PHE A 326 -4.69 -20.27 1.72
CA PHE A 326 -5.17 -21.13 2.80
C PHE A 326 -6.04 -20.39 3.83
N ASP A 327 -6.63 -19.26 3.45
CA ASP A 327 -7.42 -18.41 4.36
C ASP A 327 -8.64 -19.16 4.96
N ASN A 328 -9.22 -20.09 4.19
CA ASN A 328 -10.36 -20.91 4.61
C ASN A 328 -9.95 -22.29 5.15
N ALA A 329 -8.64 -22.56 5.26
CA ALA A 329 -8.16 -23.88 5.61
C ALA A 329 -8.42 -24.22 7.08
N LYS A 330 -8.76 -25.49 7.33
CA LYS A 330 -9.09 -25.99 8.67
C LYS A 330 -8.26 -27.21 9.00
N VAL A 331 -7.60 -27.16 10.15
CA VAL A 331 -6.92 -28.33 10.74
C VAL A 331 -7.95 -29.25 11.41
N ASP A 332 -7.55 -30.50 11.63
CA ASP A 332 -8.36 -31.53 12.30
C ASP A 332 -9.72 -31.80 11.62
N ALA A 333 -9.76 -31.66 10.30
CA ALA A 333 -10.95 -31.94 9.50
C ALA A 333 -11.37 -33.42 9.61
N ASP A 334 -12.68 -33.65 9.52
CA ASP A 334 -13.25 -35.00 9.45
C ASP A 334 -13.19 -35.56 8.02
N ALA A 335 -13.29 -36.89 7.92
CA ALA A 335 -13.18 -37.60 6.65
C ALA A 335 -14.35 -37.29 5.70
N GLU A 336 -15.52 -36.90 6.22
CA GLU A 336 -16.69 -36.57 5.41
C GLU A 336 -16.48 -35.24 4.69
N ALA A 337 -16.01 -34.21 5.40
CA ALA A 337 -15.69 -32.90 4.85
C ALA A 337 -14.58 -32.98 3.80
N MET A 338 -13.50 -33.73 4.07
CA MET A 338 -12.43 -33.95 3.10
C MET A 338 -12.92 -34.75 1.88
N GLY A 339 -13.77 -35.76 2.09
CA GLY A 339 -14.39 -36.51 0.99
C GLY A 339 -15.28 -35.64 0.11
N LYS A 340 -16.05 -34.72 0.71
CA LYS A 340 -16.86 -33.73 -0.02
C LYS A 340 -15.99 -32.76 -0.82
N GLU A 341 -14.93 -32.24 -0.23
CA GLU A 341 -13.98 -31.35 -0.92
C GLU A 341 -13.34 -32.05 -2.13
N MET A 342 -12.87 -33.29 -1.94
CA MET A 342 -12.30 -34.11 -3.02
C MET A 342 -13.31 -34.39 -4.14
N ALA A 343 -14.55 -34.73 -3.80
CA ALA A 343 -15.60 -34.99 -4.77
C ALA A 343 -16.02 -33.74 -5.56
N SER A 344 -15.95 -32.56 -4.94
CA SER A 344 -16.33 -31.29 -5.58
C SER A 344 -15.26 -30.74 -6.54
N LEU A 345 -14.02 -31.21 -6.44
CA LEU A 345 -12.87 -30.63 -7.14
C LEU A 345 -13.05 -30.60 -8.66
N GLU A 346 -13.61 -31.64 -9.25
CA GLU A 346 -13.80 -31.70 -10.70
C GLU A 346 -14.70 -30.57 -11.22
N GLU A 347 -15.77 -30.25 -10.49
CA GLU A 347 -16.66 -29.15 -10.84
C GLU A 347 -15.97 -27.80 -10.62
N GLN A 348 -15.24 -27.64 -9.51
CA GLN A 348 -14.50 -26.42 -9.20
C GLN A 348 -13.40 -26.10 -10.24
N LEU A 349 -12.82 -27.12 -10.86
CA LEU A 349 -11.84 -26.95 -11.95
C LEU A 349 -12.48 -26.59 -13.29
N ARG A 350 -13.75 -26.96 -13.51
CA ARG A 350 -14.53 -26.61 -14.70
C ARG A 350 -15.18 -25.24 -14.60
N GLU A 351 -15.26 -24.66 -13.41
CA GLU A 351 -15.97 -23.40 -13.22
C GLU A 351 -15.25 -22.24 -13.94
N GLU A 352 -15.95 -21.62 -14.90
CA GLU A 352 -15.45 -20.50 -15.73
C GLU A 352 -16.14 -19.17 -15.39
N THR A 353 -17.02 -19.16 -14.38
CA THR A 353 -17.82 -17.99 -13.98
C THR A 353 -17.00 -16.84 -13.38
N GLY A 354 -15.69 -17.03 -13.21
CA GLY A 354 -14.77 -16.07 -12.59
C GLY A 354 -14.89 -16.01 -11.05
N ARG A 355 -15.72 -16.86 -10.43
CA ARG A 355 -15.79 -17.00 -8.97
C ARG A 355 -14.43 -17.48 -8.43
N GLY A 356 -13.85 -16.72 -7.49
CA GLY A 356 -12.48 -16.95 -6.99
C GLY A 356 -11.37 -16.36 -7.89
N GLY A 357 -11.68 -15.91 -9.10
CA GLY A 357 -10.74 -15.18 -9.97
C GLY A 357 -10.59 -13.69 -9.64
N GLY A 358 -11.29 -13.24 -8.58
CA GLY A 358 -11.46 -11.86 -8.16
C GLY A 358 -10.21 -11.22 -7.60
N PHE A 359 -9.19 -11.03 -8.43
CA PHE A 359 -8.24 -9.95 -8.24
C PHE A 359 -8.99 -8.67 -8.60
N ILE A 360 -9.17 -7.77 -7.64
CA ILE A 360 -9.72 -6.44 -7.93
C ILE A 360 -8.77 -5.78 -8.94
N GLN A 361 -9.15 -5.78 -10.22
CA GLN A 361 -8.64 -4.80 -11.18
C GLN A 361 -9.24 -3.47 -10.72
N ILE A 362 -8.53 -2.77 -9.84
CA ILE A 362 -8.70 -1.32 -9.79
C ILE A 362 -8.11 -0.87 -11.12
N GLU A 363 -8.98 -0.60 -12.08
CA GLU A 363 -8.60 0.11 -13.30
C GLU A 363 -7.90 1.39 -12.86
N SER A 364 -6.62 1.47 -13.20
CA SER A 364 -5.87 2.71 -13.13
C SER A 364 -6.38 3.60 -14.25
N GLU A 365 -7.25 4.55 -13.93
CA GLU A 365 -7.40 5.77 -14.72
C GLU A 365 -6.34 6.80 -14.31
#